data_AF-A0A5D4M7J7-F1
#
_entry.id   AF-A0A5D4M7J7-F1
#
_cell.length_a   1.000
_cell.length_b   1.000
_cell.length_c   1.000
_cell.angle_alpha   90.00
_cell.angle_beta   90.00
_cell.angle_gamma   90.00
#
_symmetry.space_group_name_H-M   'P 1'
#
loop_
_entity.id
_entity.type
_entity.pdbx_description
1 polymer ?
#
loop_
_entity_poly.entity_id
_entity_poly.type
_entity_poly.pdbx_seq_one_letter_code
_entity_poly.pdbx_strand_id
1 'polypeptide(L)'
;MTNFNKLSEILQTFITDEEVADLCEKWGYEDTARKLSAHDLIRFFVISSSKKWESFRDAETKLPKEKSLPSVDHSTLAKKAQNVPYQILQELFSRLVKRLGRGARRALLKPYKLFAVDSTTITFQHPD
;
A
#
# COMPACT_ATOMS: atom_id res chain seq x y z
N MET A 1 -18.17 -11.36 -11.79
CA MET A 1 -16.92 -11.08 -11.06
C MET A 1 -17.07 -9.74 -10.37
N THR A 2 -17.45 -9.74 -9.09
CA THR A 2 -17.96 -8.52 -8.42
C THR A 2 -17.54 -8.53 -6.95
N ASN A 3 -16.24 -8.46 -6.66
CA ASN A 3 -15.75 -8.39 -5.27
C ASN A 3 -14.56 -7.43 -5.05
N PHE A 4 -13.93 -6.88 -6.10
CA PHE A 4 -12.77 -6.01 -5.92
C PHE A 4 -13.10 -4.55 -5.55
N ASN A 5 -14.28 -4.03 -5.91
CA ASN A 5 -14.69 -2.67 -5.52
C ASN A 5 -14.86 -2.53 -3.99
N LYS A 6 -15.28 -3.60 -3.30
CA LYS A 6 -15.48 -3.57 -1.85
C LYS A 6 -14.19 -3.40 -1.07
N LEU A 7 -13.08 -4.01 -1.51
CA LEU A 7 -11.80 -3.88 -0.78
C LEU A 7 -11.23 -2.46 -0.86
N SER A 8 -11.29 -1.83 -2.04
CA SER A 8 -10.88 -0.43 -2.20
C SER A 8 -11.78 0.50 -1.39
N GLU A 9 -13.10 0.31 -1.39
CA GLU A 9 -14.04 1.12 -0.60
C GLU A 9 -13.81 0.95 0.92
N ILE A 10 -13.58 -0.29 1.36
CA ILE A 10 -13.27 -0.60 2.77
C ILE A 10 -11.94 0.02 3.17
N LEU A 11 -10.90 -0.07 2.34
CA LEU A 11 -9.60 0.53 2.64
C LEU A 11 -9.64 2.06 2.62
N GLN A 12 -10.49 2.67 1.79
CA GLN A 12 -10.80 4.10 1.87
C GLN A 12 -11.50 4.48 3.18
N THR A 13 -12.26 3.56 3.80
CA THR A 13 -12.84 3.81 5.12
C THR A 13 -11.79 3.75 6.23
N PHE A 14 -10.70 3.02 6.02
CA PHE A 14 -9.63 2.84 6.99
C PHE A 14 -8.44 3.79 6.84
N ILE A 15 -8.30 4.43 5.68
CA ILE A 15 -7.22 5.36 5.35
C ILE A 15 -7.87 6.65 4.89
N THR A 16 -7.91 7.63 5.77
CA THR A 16 -8.47 8.95 5.49
C THR A 16 -7.41 9.87 4.92
N ASP A 17 -7.82 10.87 4.13
CA ASP A 17 -6.92 11.85 3.52
C ASP A 17 -6.21 12.66 4.61
N GLU A 18 -6.92 12.97 5.71
CA GLU A 18 -6.39 13.65 6.89
C GLU A 18 -5.27 12.84 7.55
N GLU A 19 -5.45 11.53 7.73
CA GLU A 19 -4.40 10.69 8.32
C GLU A 19 -3.13 10.64 7.47
N VAL A 20 -3.28 10.64 6.15
CA VAL A 20 -2.13 10.68 5.25
C VAL A 20 -1.46 12.04 5.31
N ALA A 21 -2.22 13.13 5.36
CA ALA A 21 -1.69 14.48 5.52
C ALA A 21 -0.91 14.66 6.83
N ASP A 22 -1.47 14.21 7.96
CA ASP A 22 -0.80 14.23 9.27
C ASP A 22 0.54 13.48 9.25
N LEU A 23 0.58 12.33 8.57
CA LEU A 23 1.80 11.56 8.41
C LEU A 23 2.80 12.26 7.48
N CYS A 24 2.34 12.90 6.42
CA CYS A 24 3.20 13.68 5.53
C CYS A 24 3.87 14.83 6.30
N GLU A 25 3.09 15.59 7.08
CA GLU A 25 3.62 16.67 7.93
C GLU A 25 4.62 16.14 8.96
N LYS A 26 4.25 15.08 9.69
CA LYS A 26 5.11 14.46 10.70
C LYS A 26 6.48 14.04 10.17
N TRP A 27 6.53 13.54 8.93
CA TRP A 27 7.75 13.07 8.28
C TRP A 27 8.40 14.13 7.38
N GLY A 28 7.94 15.38 7.43
CA GLY A 28 8.49 16.50 6.67
C GLY A 28 8.34 16.34 5.15
N TYR A 29 7.34 15.59 4.70
CA TYR A 29 7.04 15.39 3.29
C TYR A 29 6.00 16.42 2.83
N GLU A 30 6.40 17.28 1.90
CA GLU A 30 5.47 18.21 1.26
C GLU A 30 4.93 17.63 -0.04
N ASP A 31 3.62 17.42 -0.09
CA ASP A 31 2.95 16.92 -1.29
C ASP A 31 2.72 18.04 -2.31
N THR A 32 3.71 18.26 -3.18
CA THR A 32 3.67 19.31 -4.22
C THR A 32 3.11 18.83 -5.56
N ALA A 33 2.77 17.54 -5.69
CA ALA A 33 2.48 16.94 -6.98
C ALA A 33 1.03 17.18 -7.41
N ARG A 34 0.84 17.95 -8.49
CA ARG A 34 -0.50 18.32 -9.00
C ARG A 34 -1.34 17.14 -9.52
N LYS A 35 -0.71 16.09 -10.05
CA LYS A 35 -1.40 14.99 -10.75
C LYS A 35 -1.63 13.73 -9.91
N LEU A 36 -0.86 13.57 -8.82
CA LEU A 36 -0.83 12.34 -8.03
C LEU A 36 -0.40 12.68 -6.61
N SER A 37 -1.33 12.59 -5.66
CA SER A 37 -1.04 12.80 -4.24
C SER A 37 -0.39 11.55 -3.61
N ALA A 38 0.18 11.71 -2.41
CA ALA A 38 0.66 10.61 -1.58
C ALA A 38 -0.48 9.66 -1.20
N HIS A 39 -1.67 10.20 -0.99
CA HIS A 39 -2.86 9.42 -0.74
C HIS A 39 -3.28 8.60 -1.98
N ASP A 40 -3.23 9.19 -3.18
CA ASP A 40 -3.46 8.44 -4.43
C ASP A 40 -2.42 7.34 -4.63
N LEU A 41 -1.17 7.57 -4.25
CA LEU A 41 -0.12 6.56 -4.29
C LEU A 41 -0.41 5.38 -3.35
N ILE A 42 -0.90 5.64 -2.14
CA ILE A 42 -1.31 4.59 -1.20
C ILE A 42 -2.48 3.79 -1.77
N ARG A 43 -3.50 4.47 -2.32
CA ARG A 43 -4.62 3.82 -3.01
C ARG A 43 -4.15 2.98 -4.19
N PHE A 44 -3.18 3.50 -4.95
CA PHE A 44 -2.55 2.79 -6.04
C PHE A 44 -1.91 1.48 -5.57
N PHE A 45 -1.15 1.46 -4.47
CA PHE A 45 -0.55 0.21 -3.96
C PHE A 45 -1.59 -0.82 -3.56
N VAL A 46 -2.68 -0.38 -2.92
CA VAL A 46 -3.80 -1.25 -2.56
C VAL A 46 -4.44 -1.88 -3.79
N ILE A 47 -4.81 -1.06 -4.77
CA ILE A 47 -5.54 -1.50 -5.97
C ILE A 47 -4.64 -2.37 -6.84
N SER A 48 -3.40 -1.97 -7.05
CA SER A 48 -2.42 -2.72 -7.85
C SER A 48 -2.14 -4.09 -7.23
N SER A 49 -1.95 -4.17 -5.91
CA SER A 49 -1.78 -5.45 -5.20
C SER A 49 -3.03 -6.33 -5.32
N SER A 50 -4.21 -5.74 -5.14
CA SER A 50 -5.49 -6.43 -5.21
C SER A 50 -5.73 -7.03 -6.61
N LYS A 51 -5.50 -6.22 -7.64
CA LYS A 51 -5.71 -6.59 -9.04
C LYS A 51 -4.49 -7.28 -9.66
N LYS A 52 -3.47 -7.59 -8.85
CA LYS A 52 -2.24 -8.29 -9.25
C LYS A 52 -1.54 -7.62 -10.44
N TRP A 53 -1.33 -6.31 -10.37
CA TRP A 53 -0.54 -5.59 -11.36
C TRP A 53 0.94 -5.86 -11.09
N GLU A 54 1.69 -6.17 -12.14
CA GLU A 54 3.04 -6.74 -12.00
C GLU A 54 4.12 -5.66 -11.91
N SER A 55 3.86 -4.47 -12.44
CA SER A 55 4.83 -3.36 -12.43
C SER A 55 4.15 -2.01 -12.64
N PHE A 56 4.89 -0.91 -12.41
CA PHE A 56 4.42 0.43 -12.77
C PHE A 56 4.12 0.56 -14.27
N ARG A 57 4.84 -0.16 -15.13
CA ARG A 57 4.60 -0.16 -16.58
C ARG A 57 3.29 -0.87 -16.94
N ASP A 58 3.04 -2.00 -16.30
CA ASP A 58 1.79 -2.73 -16.44
C ASP A 58 0.61 -1.86 -15.94
N ALA A 59 0.81 -1.15 -14.83
CA ALA A 59 -0.17 -0.21 -14.28
C ALA A 59 -0.58 0.91 -15.26
N GLU A 60 0.35 1.47 -16.04
CA GLU A 60 0.05 2.55 -16.99
C GLU A 60 -1.05 2.16 -18.00
N THR A 61 -1.08 0.90 -18.44
CA THR A 61 -2.12 0.41 -19.36
C THR A 61 -3.47 0.15 -18.68
N LYS A 62 -3.45 0.01 -17.35
CA LYS A 62 -4.61 -0.37 -16.52
C LYS A 62 -5.24 0.82 -15.81
N LEU A 63 -4.45 1.84 -15.45
CA LEU A 63 -4.89 3.08 -14.81
C LEU A 63 -5.99 3.82 -15.58
N PRO A 64 -5.95 3.96 -16.93
CA PRO A 64 -7.04 4.60 -17.67
C PRO A 64 -8.39 3.89 -17.54
N LYS A 65 -8.38 2.59 -17.18
CA LYS A 65 -9.59 1.78 -16.94
C LYS A 65 -10.05 1.87 -15.48
N GLU A 66 -9.24 2.44 -14.60
CA GLU A 66 -9.50 2.57 -13.18
C GLU A 66 -10.10 3.94 -12.86
N LYS A 67 -11.41 4.01 -12.63
CA LYS A 67 -12.10 5.28 -12.34
C LYS A 67 -11.73 5.90 -10.98
N SER A 68 -11.15 5.12 -10.08
CA SER A 68 -10.87 5.51 -8.69
C SER A 68 -9.49 6.15 -8.50
N LEU A 69 -8.66 6.21 -9.55
CA LEU A 69 -7.31 6.74 -9.52
C LEU A 69 -7.08 7.71 -10.70
N PRO A 70 -6.21 8.72 -10.54
CA PRO A 70 -5.82 9.57 -11.66
C PRO A 70 -5.05 8.75 -12.70
N SER A 71 -5.35 9.01 -13.98
CA SER A 71 -4.60 8.43 -15.09
C SER A 71 -3.23 9.12 -15.21
N VAL A 72 -2.16 8.39 -14.93
CA VAL A 72 -0.77 8.86 -14.94
C VAL A 72 0.14 7.82 -15.58
N ASP A 73 1.29 8.26 -16.10
CA ASP A 73 2.30 7.37 -16.67
C ASP A 73 3.10 6.63 -15.57
N HIS A 74 3.77 5.55 -15.95
CA HIS A 74 4.59 4.75 -15.03
C HIS A 74 5.74 5.57 -14.41
N SER A 75 6.27 6.54 -15.17
CA SER A 75 7.38 7.39 -14.74
C SER A 75 6.97 8.33 -13.60
N THR A 76 5.76 8.90 -13.67
CA THR A 76 5.20 9.74 -12.61
C THR A 76 4.93 8.92 -11.35
N LEU A 77 4.34 7.71 -11.50
CA LEU A 77 4.16 6.78 -10.38
C LEU A 77 5.48 6.44 -9.69
N ALA A 78 6.49 6.04 -10.46
CA ALA A 78 7.79 5.64 -9.93
C ALA A 78 8.51 6.79 -9.22
N LYS A 79 8.52 7.99 -9.82
CA LYS A 79 9.09 9.19 -9.20
C LYS A 79 8.39 9.56 -7.90
N LYS A 80 7.06 9.48 -7.88
CA LYS A 80 6.29 9.74 -6.65
C LYS A 80 6.61 8.72 -5.57
N ALA A 81 6.63 7.43 -5.92
CA ALA A 81 6.99 6.35 -5.00
C ALA A 81 8.40 6.47 -4.44
N GLN A 82 9.34 6.99 -5.23
CA GLN A 82 10.71 7.27 -4.78
C GLN A 82 10.77 8.44 -3.79
N ASN A 83 9.95 9.47 -3.98
CA ASN A 83 9.98 10.69 -3.18
C ASN A 83 9.19 10.59 -1.87
N VAL A 84 8.13 9.77 -1.82
CA VAL A 84 7.32 9.58 -0.61
C VAL A 84 8.13 8.75 0.41
N PRO A 85 8.41 9.29 1.62
CA PRO A 85 9.14 8.56 2.64
C PRO A 85 8.45 7.25 3.02
N TYR A 86 9.21 6.15 3.05
CA TYR A 86 8.66 4.83 3.38
C TYR A 86 8.05 4.78 4.79
N GLN A 87 8.50 5.65 5.69
CA GLN A 87 8.02 5.75 7.07
C GLN A 87 6.52 6.10 7.14
N ILE A 88 6.00 6.84 6.15
CA ILE A 88 4.57 7.14 6.04
C ILE A 88 3.78 5.85 5.89
N LEU A 89 4.20 4.98 4.95
CA LEU A 89 3.55 3.67 4.73
C LEU A 89 3.70 2.75 5.95
N GLN A 90 4.88 2.72 6.57
CA GLN A 90 5.13 1.89 7.74
C GLN A 90 4.25 2.28 8.92
N GLU A 91 4.13 3.59 9.21
CA GLU A 91 3.31 4.08 10.30
C GLU A 91 1.82 3.92 10.00
N LEU A 92 1.40 4.17 8.76
CA LEU A 92 0.04 3.92 8.32
C LEU A 92 -0.34 2.44 8.53
N PHE A 93 0.52 1.51 8.08
CA PHE A 93 0.31 0.09 8.30
C PHE A 93 0.23 -0.26 9.80
N SER A 94 1.11 0.32 10.62
CA SER A 94 1.05 0.14 12.08
C SER A 94 -0.28 0.61 12.67
N ARG A 95 -0.80 1.78 12.25
CA ARG A 95 -2.11 2.30 12.66
C ARG A 95 -3.23 1.37 12.25
N LEU A 96 -3.21 0.88 11.01
CA LEU A 96 -4.18 -0.10 10.51
C LEU A 96 -4.18 -1.37 11.35
N VAL A 97 -3.00 -1.98 11.58
CA VAL A 97 -2.87 -3.20 12.39
C VAL A 97 -3.39 -2.98 13.82
N LYS A 98 -3.16 -1.81 14.43
CA LYS A 98 -3.68 -1.48 15.77
C LYS A 98 -5.21 -1.41 15.82
N ARG A 99 -5.86 -0.95 14.73
CA ARG A 99 -7.32 -0.90 14.60
C ARG A 99 -7.96 -2.28 14.46
N LEU A 100 -7.19 -3.28 13.99
CA LEU A 100 -7.70 -4.63 13.84
C LEU A 100 -7.96 -5.31 15.20
N GLY A 101 -8.96 -6.20 15.22
CA GLY A 101 -9.24 -7.03 16.39
C GLY A 101 -8.05 -7.90 16.79
N ARG A 102 -8.00 -8.33 18.07
CA ARG A 102 -6.89 -9.16 18.59
C ARG A 102 -6.68 -10.44 17.78
N GLY A 103 -7.76 -11.07 17.30
CA GLY A 103 -7.70 -12.26 16.44
C GLY A 103 -7.00 -11.99 15.12
N ALA A 104 -7.45 -10.97 14.38
CA ALA A 104 -6.85 -10.57 13.11
C ALA A 104 -5.39 -10.12 13.27
N ARG A 105 -5.06 -9.37 14.34
CA ARG A 105 -3.67 -9.02 14.66
C ARG A 105 -2.78 -10.23 14.84
N ARG A 106 -3.23 -11.24 15.59
CA ARG A 106 -2.44 -12.48 15.79
C ARG A 106 -2.28 -13.29 14.52
N ALA A 107 -3.26 -13.27 13.63
CA ALA A 107 -3.16 -13.93 12.33
C ALA A 107 -2.17 -13.21 11.39
N LEU A 108 -2.21 -11.87 11.34
CA LEU A 108 -1.33 -11.06 10.50
C LEU A 108 0.11 -11.01 11.02
N LEU A 109 0.27 -10.87 12.34
CA LEU A 109 1.57 -10.83 13.02
C LEU A 109 2.00 -12.22 13.50
N LYS A 110 1.41 -13.30 12.94
CA LYS A 110 1.76 -14.66 13.34
C LYS A 110 3.26 -14.83 13.10
N PRO A 111 4.08 -15.04 14.15
CA PRO A 111 5.50 -15.15 13.97
C PRO A 111 5.78 -16.39 13.13
N TYR A 112 6.31 -16.19 11.92
CA TYR A 112 6.80 -17.30 11.12
C TYR A 112 8.01 -17.91 11.83
N LYS A 113 8.00 -19.23 12.01
CA LYS A 113 9.15 -19.90 12.57
C LYS A 113 10.22 -19.96 11.49
N LEU A 114 11.37 -19.34 11.75
CA LEU A 114 12.54 -19.46 10.90
C LEU A 114 12.92 -20.94 10.87
N PHE A 115 12.85 -21.55 9.69
CA PHE A 115 13.07 -22.98 9.53
C PHE A 115 14.52 -23.27 9.13
N ALA A 116 15.02 -22.51 8.16
CA ALA A 116 16.40 -22.59 7.71
C ALA A 116 16.88 -21.23 7.17
N VAL A 117 18.16 -20.95 7.33
CA VAL A 117 18.85 -19.81 6.72
C VAL A 117 20.08 -20.34 6.01
N ASP A 118 20.14 -20.15 4.70
CA ASP A 118 21.33 -20.33 3.88
C ASP A 118 21.84 -18.95 3.41
N SER A 119 23.07 -18.91 2.91
CA SER A 119 23.76 -17.75 2.33
C SER A 119 22.96 -16.99 1.27
N THR A 120 22.00 -17.64 0.60
CA THR A 120 21.20 -17.03 -0.47
C THR A 120 19.69 -17.09 -0.24
N THR A 121 19.23 -17.90 0.73
CA THR A 121 17.81 -18.22 0.87
C THR A 121 17.42 -18.29 2.33
N ILE A 122 16.36 -17.55 2.69
CA ILE A 122 15.72 -17.65 4.00
C ILE A 122 14.43 -18.46 3.84
N THR A 123 14.35 -19.60 4.50
CA THR A 123 13.16 -20.46 4.48
C THR A 123 12.36 -20.28 5.78
N PHE A 124 11.10 -19.88 5.62
CA PHE A 124 10.15 -19.75 6.72
C PHE A 124 9.17 -20.93 6.72
N GLN A 125 8.89 -21.49 7.89
CA GLN A 125 7.81 -22.47 8.05
C GLN A 125 6.52 -21.73 8.39
N HIS A 126 5.46 -21.99 7.62
CA HIS A 126 4.13 -21.50 7.96
C HIS A 126 3.69 -22.16 9.27
N PRO A 127 3.34 -21.40 10.30
CA PRO A 127 2.79 -22.00 11.51
C PRO A 127 1.36 -22.47 11.19
N ASP A 128 1.05 -23.73 11.45
CA ASP A 128 -0.29 -24.32 11.31
C ASP A 128 -1.34 -23.57 12.15
#